data_AF-A0A7Y0N2S2-F1
#
_entry.id   AF-A0A7Y0N2S2-F1
#
_cell.length_a   1.000
_cell.length_b   1.000
_cell.length_c   1.000
_cell.angle_alpha   90.00
_cell.angle_beta   90.00
_cell.angle_gamma   90.00
#
_symmetry.space_group_name_H-M   'P 1'
#
loop_
_entity.id
_entity.type
_entity.pdbx_description
1 polymer ?
#
loop_
_entity_poly.entity_id
_entity_poly.type
_entity_poly.pdbx_seq_one_letter_code
_entity_poly.pdbx_strand_id
1 'polypeptide(L)'
;TLGHVTKVSEASSTSTFESDSFGNPALADSKVMSDRIEAYAGVRYKYDQQGNQVKREGDGTVQKRVFDALNQLVEVHGDSSISHYEYDALGRRTKKITQHGITEFLWEGERLLGERTVNGFRWYLYQPETYIPLAVLENGSI
;
A
#
# COMPACT_ATOMS: atom_id res chain seq x y z
N THR A 1 3.10 0.71 27.17
CA THR A 1 2.95 -0.60 26.53
C THR A 1 1.91 -0.44 25.44
N LEU A 2 2.29 -0.51 24.17
CA LEU A 2 1.29 -0.46 23.10
C LEU A 2 0.43 -1.72 23.18
N GLY A 3 -0.89 -1.54 23.30
CA GLY A 3 -1.84 -2.64 23.33
C GLY A 3 -1.99 -3.23 21.94
N HIS A 4 -1.84 -4.55 21.83
CA HIS A 4 -2.20 -5.28 20.61
C HIS A 4 -3.67 -5.66 20.70
N VAL A 5 -4.36 -5.67 19.56
CA VAL A 5 -5.76 -6.11 19.49
C VAL A 5 -5.79 -7.62 19.73
N THR A 6 -6.30 -8.04 20.88
CA THR A 6 -6.45 -9.46 21.24
C THR A 6 -7.84 -10.01 20.92
N LYS A 7 -8.82 -9.11 20.69
CA LYS A 7 -10.21 -9.47 20.45
C LYS A 7 -10.94 -8.37 19.67
N VAL A 8 -11.68 -8.77 18.64
CA VAL A 8 -12.69 -7.93 17.98
C VAL A 8 -14.03 -8.65 18.08
N SER A 9 -15.07 -7.93 18.48
CA SER A 9 -16.44 -8.46 18.58
C SER A 9 -17.36 -7.64 17.67
N GLU A 10 -17.98 -8.28 16.70
CA GLU A 10 -19.10 -7.73 15.94
C GLU A 10 -20.41 -8.33 16.46
N ALA A 11 -21.56 -7.77 16.04
CA ALA A 11 -22.89 -8.04 16.60
C ALA A 11 -23.28 -9.55 16.68
N SER A 12 -22.57 -10.43 15.97
CA SER A 12 -22.81 -11.87 15.96
C SER A 12 -21.52 -12.73 15.99
N SER A 13 -20.33 -12.13 16.07
CA SER A 13 -19.06 -12.86 15.96
C SER A 13 -17.98 -12.28 16.86
N THR A 14 -17.10 -13.14 17.34
CA THR A 14 -15.93 -12.73 18.11
C THR A 14 -14.70 -13.37 17.48
N SER A 15 -13.79 -12.54 16.99
CA SER A 15 -12.47 -12.96 16.51
C SER A 15 -11.46 -12.72 17.62
N THR A 16 -10.72 -13.77 17.98
CA THR A 16 -9.58 -13.70 18.90
C THR A 16 -8.29 -13.74 18.09
N PHE A 17 -7.31 -12.93 18.49
CA PHE A 17 -6.02 -12.83 17.84
C PHE A 17 -4.95 -13.18 18.85
N GLU A 18 -4.16 -14.20 18.54
CA GLU A 18 -2.92 -14.48 19.25
C GLU A 18 -1.77 -13.78 18.54
N SER A 19 -0.70 -13.48 19.26
CA SER A 19 0.50 -12.89 18.68
C SER A 19 1.73 -13.67 19.14
N ASP A 20 2.74 -13.73 18.29
CA ASP A 20 4.04 -14.26 18.67
C ASP A 20 4.80 -13.31 19.63
N SER A 21 5.99 -13.69 20.08
CA SER A 21 6.82 -12.89 20.99
C SER A 21 7.30 -11.55 20.39
N PHE A 22 7.12 -11.35 19.09
CA PHE A 22 7.47 -10.13 18.37
C PHE A 22 6.24 -9.28 18.00
N GLY A 23 5.04 -9.71 18.41
CA GLY A 23 3.79 -8.97 18.20
C GLY A 23 3.19 -9.17 16.81
N ASN A 24 3.66 -10.14 16.03
CA ASN A 24 3.01 -10.52 14.78
C ASN A 24 1.78 -11.37 15.08
N PRO A 25 0.66 -11.17 14.37
CA PRO A 25 -0.52 -12.02 14.55
C PRO A 25 -0.20 -13.47 14.21
N ALA A 26 -0.49 -14.39 15.12
CA ALA A 26 -0.44 -15.82 14.90
C ALA A 26 -1.60 -16.21 13.98
N LEU A 27 -1.32 -16.22 12.69
CA LEU A 27 -2.28 -16.57 11.66
C LEU A 27 -2.28 -18.11 11.49
N ALA A 28 -3.44 -18.73 11.68
CA ALA A 28 -3.62 -20.14 11.34
C ALA A 28 -3.25 -20.37 9.86
N ASP A 29 -2.61 -21.51 9.56
CA ASP A 29 -2.13 -21.87 8.22
C ASP A 29 -1.13 -20.86 7.60
N SER A 30 -0.43 -20.09 8.44
CA SER A 30 0.69 -19.26 7.98
C SER A 30 2.03 -19.98 8.08
N LYS A 31 2.92 -19.68 7.14
CA LYS A 31 4.34 -19.98 7.23
C LYS A 31 5.06 -18.66 7.43
N VAL A 32 5.71 -18.49 8.57
CA VAL A 32 6.50 -17.30 8.89
C VAL A 32 7.98 -17.70 9.01
N MET A 33 8.87 -16.90 8.41
CA MET A 33 10.32 -17.05 8.52
C MET A 33 10.91 -15.66 8.80
N SER A 34 11.69 -15.52 9.88
CA SER A 34 12.37 -14.26 10.23
C SER A 34 11.43 -13.04 10.23
N ASP A 35 10.28 -13.16 10.88
CA ASP A 35 9.21 -12.14 10.91
C ASP A 35 8.66 -11.76 9.53
N ARG A 36 8.69 -12.68 8.55
CA ARG A 36 8.10 -12.50 7.22
C ARG A 36 7.14 -13.64 6.90
N ILE A 37 5.94 -13.29 6.43
CA ILE A 37 4.93 -14.27 6.02
C ILE A 37 5.26 -14.82 4.63
N GLU A 38 5.72 -16.06 4.55
CA GLU A 38 6.02 -16.72 3.27
C GLU A 38 4.80 -17.39 2.64
N ALA A 39 3.82 -17.77 3.48
CA ALA A 39 2.55 -18.29 3.00
C ALA A 39 1.43 -18.01 4.01
N TYR A 40 0.22 -17.81 3.51
CA TYR A 40 -1.00 -17.70 4.33
C TYR A 40 -2.23 -17.93 3.46
N ALA A 41 -3.18 -18.75 3.96
CA ALA A 41 -4.46 -19.00 3.30
C ALA A 41 -4.33 -19.37 1.80
N GLY A 42 -3.34 -20.21 1.45
CA GLY A 42 -3.11 -20.65 0.07
C GLY A 42 -2.35 -19.65 -0.82
N VAL A 43 -2.02 -18.46 -0.30
CA VAL A 43 -1.20 -17.46 -0.96
C VAL A 43 0.25 -17.59 -0.50
N ARG A 44 1.20 -17.53 -1.44
CA ARG A 44 2.65 -17.54 -1.21
C ARG A 44 3.25 -16.17 -1.51
N TYR A 45 4.23 -15.78 -0.72
CA TYR A 45 4.94 -14.52 -0.83
C TYR A 45 6.44 -14.76 -0.96
N LYS A 46 7.13 -13.89 -1.69
CA LYS A 46 8.59 -13.85 -1.73
C LYS A 46 9.09 -12.44 -1.48
N TYR A 47 10.24 -12.36 -0.83
CA TYR A 47 10.88 -11.11 -0.47
C TYR A 47 12.31 -11.06 -1.02
N ASP A 48 12.80 -9.85 -1.28
CA ASP A 48 14.22 -9.62 -1.51
C ASP A 48 14.99 -9.53 -0.17
N GLN A 49 16.30 -9.27 -0.26
CA GLN A 49 17.18 -9.15 0.92
C GLN A 49 16.89 -7.91 1.77
N GLN A 50 16.26 -6.88 1.20
CA GLN A 50 15.85 -5.66 1.91
C GLN A 50 14.50 -5.86 2.62
N GLY A 51 13.82 -6.99 2.37
CA GLY A 51 12.53 -7.33 2.95
C GLY A 51 11.33 -6.80 2.17
N ASN A 52 11.51 -6.36 0.92
CA ASN A 52 10.39 -5.95 0.08
C ASN A 52 9.71 -7.16 -0.54
N GLN A 53 8.39 -7.16 -0.60
CA GLN A 53 7.61 -8.26 -1.19
C GLN A 53 7.67 -8.24 -2.73
N VAL A 54 8.65 -8.94 -3.31
CA VAL A 54 8.85 -9.02 -4.77
C VAL A 54 7.86 -9.93 -5.50
N LYS A 55 7.17 -10.84 -4.82
CA LYS A 55 6.16 -11.72 -5.44
C LYS A 55 5.01 -12.06 -4.47
N ARG A 56 3.79 -12.10 -5.01
CA ARG A 56 2.59 -12.71 -4.41
C ARG A 56 2.00 -13.69 -5.43
N GLU A 57 1.68 -14.90 -5.00
CA GLU A 57 1.09 -15.93 -5.86
C GLU A 57 0.04 -16.71 -5.07
N GLY A 58 -1.18 -16.75 -5.57
CA GLY A 58 -2.31 -17.39 -4.89
C GLY A 58 -3.61 -16.99 -5.56
N ASP A 59 -4.69 -17.70 -5.24
CA ASP A 59 -6.04 -17.41 -5.76
C ASP A 59 -6.12 -17.40 -7.30
N GLY A 60 -5.24 -18.18 -7.96
CA GLY A 60 -5.13 -18.21 -9.42
C GLY A 60 -4.41 -17.01 -10.05
N THR A 61 -3.80 -16.13 -9.25
CA THR A 61 -3.13 -14.91 -9.71
C THR A 61 -1.65 -14.86 -9.34
N VAL A 62 -0.85 -14.18 -10.15
CA VAL A 62 0.55 -13.87 -9.85
C VAL A 62 0.78 -12.36 -9.96
N GLN A 63 1.40 -11.80 -8.93
CA GLN A 63 1.86 -10.42 -8.94
C GLN A 63 3.34 -10.34 -8.62
N LYS A 64 4.10 -9.59 -9.42
CA LYS A 64 5.51 -9.27 -9.18
C LYS A 64 5.69 -7.78 -8.94
N ARG A 65 6.64 -7.42 -8.08
CA ARG A 65 7.01 -6.03 -7.79
C ARG A 65 8.49 -5.82 -8.07
N VAL A 66 8.84 -4.66 -8.60
CA VAL A 66 10.21 -4.25 -8.87
C VAL A 66 10.49 -2.99 -8.06
N PHE A 67 11.60 -2.99 -7.34
CA PHE A 67 12.07 -1.87 -6.54
C PHE A 67 13.38 -1.34 -7.12
N ASP A 68 13.59 -0.03 -7.03
CA ASP A 68 14.87 0.59 -7.38
C ASP A 68 15.89 0.50 -6.24
N ALA A 69 17.09 1.05 -6.47
CA ALA A 69 18.18 1.07 -5.50
C ALA A 69 17.90 1.94 -4.25
N LEU A 70 16.90 2.82 -4.32
CA LEU A 70 16.42 3.63 -3.19
C LEU A 70 15.27 2.94 -2.45
N ASN A 71 15.00 1.66 -2.76
CA ASN A 71 13.95 0.85 -2.16
C ASN A 71 12.53 1.34 -2.49
N GLN A 72 12.35 2.02 -3.62
CA GLN A 72 11.08 2.57 -4.07
C GLN A 72 10.42 1.62 -5.08
N LEU A 73 9.11 1.38 -4.95
CA LEU A 73 8.36 0.52 -5.87
C LEU A 73 8.24 1.20 -7.24
N VAL A 74 8.96 0.72 -8.25
CA VAL A 74 8.96 1.30 -9.60
C VAL A 74 8.04 0.57 -10.57
N GLU A 75 7.80 -0.73 -10.37
CA GLU A 75 6.88 -1.50 -11.21
C GLU A 75 6.04 -2.51 -10.43
N VAL A 76 4.81 -2.73 -10.90
CA VAL A 76 3.96 -3.86 -10.50
C VAL A 76 3.46 -4.56 -11.75
N HIS A 77 3.75 -5.86 -11.86
CA HIS A 77 3.28 -6.74 -12.91
C HIS A 77 2.18 -7.63 -12.34
N GLY A 78 0.96 -7.52 -12.85
CA GLY A 78 -0.10 -8.50 -12.66
C GLY A 78 -0.17 -9.48 -13.82
N ASP A 79 -1.17 -10.37 -13.84
CA ASP A 79 -1.30 -11.40 -14.87
C ASP A 79 -1.46 -10.82 -16.28
N SER A 80 -2.13 -9.67 -16.40
CA SER A 80 -2.40 -8.99 -17.69
C SER A 80 -2.22 -7.48 -17.64
N SER A 81 -1.57 -6.95 -16.61
CA SER A 81 -1.39 -5.51 -16.43
C SER A 81 0.00 -5.17 -15.89
N ILE A 82 0.50 -3.99 -16.28
CA ILE A 82 1.74 -3.42 -15.75
C ILE A 82 1.44 -2.01 -15.27
N SER A 83 1.97 -1.65 -14.11
CA SER A 83 1.95 -0.29 -13.58
C SER A 83 3.37 0.18 -13.31
N HIS A 84 3.70 1.39 -13.74
CA HIS A 84 4.98 2.06 -13.45
C HIS A 84 4.77 3.24 -12.51
N TYR A 85 5.78 3.56 -11.71
CA TYR A 85 5.75 4.66 -10.75
C TYR A 85 7.03 5.50 -10.87
N GLU A 86 6.87 6.81 -10.80
CA GLU A 86 7.96 7.78 -10.75
C GLU A 86 7.95 8.50 -9.41
N TYR A 87 9.11 8.96 -8.97
CA TYR A 87 9.32 9.63 -7.69
C TYR A 87 10.16 10.90 -7.89
N ASP A 88 9.99 11.88 -7.01
CA ASP A 88 10.91 13.01 -6.91
C ASP A 88 12.12 12.70 -6.01
N ALA A 89 13.04 13.65 -5.89
CA ALA A 89 14.26 13.52 -5.10
C ALA A 89 14.02 13.37 -3.58
N LEU A 90 12.83 13.70 -3.08
CA LEU A 90 12.45 13.47 -1.67
C LEU A 90 11.79 12.10 -1.48
N GLY A 91 11.65 11.33 -2.56
CA GLY A 91 11.08 9.99 -2.55
C GLY A 91 9.54 9.97 -2.59
N ARG A 92 8.89 11.10 -2.85
CA ARG A 92 7.44 11.18 -2.99
C ARG A 92 7.05 10.77 -4.40
N ARG A 93 5.98 10.00 -4.54
CA ARG A 93 5.49 9.55 -5.84
C ARG A 93 5.00 10.75 -6.65
N THR A 94 5.50 10.92 -7.87
CA THR A 94 5.09 12.00 -8.79
C THR A 94 4.21 11.49 -9.92
N LYS A 95 4.35 10.23 -10.35
CA LYS A 95 3.46 9.61 -11.34
C LYS A 95 3.10 8.16 -11.03
N LYS A 96 1.92 7.77 -11.51
CA LYS A 96 1.48 6.39 -11.69
C LYS A 96 1.00 6.23 -13.12
N ILE A 97 1.61 5.29 -13.84
CA ILE A 97 1.31 5.00 -15.25
C ILE A 97 0.74 3.60 -15.31
N THR A 98 -0.48 3.46 -15.85
CA THR A 98 -1.16 2.17 -16.01
C THR A 98 -1.76 2.06 -17.40
N GLN A 99 -2.30 0.90 -17.75
CA GLN A 99 -3.12 0.72 -18.95
C GLN A 99 -4.36 1.64 -19.01
N HIS A 100 -4.81 2.18 -17.87
CA HIS A 100 -5.96 3.08 -17.78
C HIS A 100 -5.58 4.56 -17.87
N GLY A 101 -4.29 4.87 -18.01
CA GLY A 101 -3.78 6.24 -18.12
C GLY A 101 -2.80 6.60 -17.02
N ILE A 102 -2.51 7.91 -16.96
CA ILE A 102 -1.51 8.51 -16.09
C ILE A 102 -2.22 9.30 -14.99
N THR A 103 -1.76 9.10 -13.75
CA THR A 103 -2.05 9.97 -12.61
C THR A 103 -0.77 10.68 -12.21
N GLU A 104 -0.78 12.01 -12.21
CA GLU A 104 0.29 12.85 -11.67
C GLU A 104 -0.09 13.34 -10.28
N PHE A 105 0.86 13.30 -9.34
CA PHE A 105 0.67 13.70 -7.95
C PHE A 105 1.38 15.03 -7.71
N LEU A 106 0.64 15.99 -7.14
CA LEU A 106 1.11 17.35 -6.85
C LEU A 106 1.35 17.47 -5.35
N TRP A 107 2.50 18.02 -4.95
CA TRP A 107 2.93 18.08 -3.56
C TRP A 107 3.24 19.50 -3.12
N GLU A 108 2.97 19.80 -1.86
CA GLU A 108 3.44 20.99 -1.15
C GLU A 108 4.16 20.53 0.13
N GLY A 109 5.49 20.62 0.16
CA GLY A 109 6.27 19.95 1.22
C GLY A 109 5.88 18.46 1.31
N GLU A 110 5.69 17.92 2.52
CA GLU A 110 5.28 16.52 2.69
C GLU A 110 3.78 16.27 2.45
N ARG A 111 3.02 17.28 2.01
CA ARG A 111 1.56 17.23 1.85
C ARG A 111 1.18 16.97 0.41
N LEU A 112 0.35 15.94 0.18
CA LEU A 112 -0.25 15.70 -1.13
C LEU A 112 -1.32 16.77 -1.38
N LEU A 113 -1.08 17.63 -2.36
CA LEU A 113 -1.97 18.74 -2.68
C LEU A 113 -3.08 18.28 -3.65
N GLY A 114 -2.75 17.41 -4.62
CA GLY A 114 -3.74 16.96 -5.58
C GLY A 114 -3.25 15.89 -6.55
N GLU A 115 -4.19 15.44 -7.37
CA GLU A 115 -3.98 14.47 -8.44
C GLU A 115 -4.51 15.04 -9.75
N ARG A 116 -3.74 14.86 -10.83
CA ARG A 116 -4.16 15.17 -12.20
C ARG A 116 -4.24 13.88 -13.01
N THR A 117 -5.36 13.70 -13.69
CA THR A 117 -5.57 12.64 -14.68
C THR A 117 -6.10 13.23 -15.98
N VAL A 118 -6.26 12.41 -17.01
CA VAL A 118 -6.97 12.81 -18.23
C VAL A 118 -8.43 13.22 -17.98
N ASN A 119 -9.05 12.74 -16.90
CA ASN A 119 -10.43 13.02 -16.54
C ASN A 119 -10.59 14.27 -15.65
N GLY A 120 -9.49 14.96 -15.38
CA GLY A 120 -9.46 16.21 -14.61
C GLY A 120 -8.67 16.11 -13.31
N PHE A 121 -9.07 16.92 -12.33
CA PHE A 121 -8.28 17.19 -11.11
C PHE A 121 -9.02 16.77 -9.85
N ARG A 122 -8.27 16.22 -8.91
CA ARG A 122 -8.68 16.05 -7.51
C ARG A 122 -7.77 16.87 -6.61
N TRP A 123 -8.32 17.66 -5.71
CA TRP A 123 -7.57 18.46 -4.73
C TRP A 123 -7.87 18.02 -3.31
N TYR A 124 -6.86 18.04 -2.46
CA TYR A 124 -6.95 17.72 -1.04
C TYR A 124 -6.79 19.01 -0.23
N LEU A 125 -7.84 19.40 0.47
CA LEU A 125 -7.83 20.55 1.37
C LEU A 125 -7.58 20.09 2.80
N TYR A 126 -6.74 20.83 3.51
CA TYR A 126 -6.40 20.57 4.90
C TYR A 126 -6.55 21.85 5.72
N GLN A 127 -6.73 21.70 7.04
CA GLN A 127 -6.63 22.85 7.94
C GLN A 127 -5.22 23.48 7.81
N PRO A 128 -5.12 24.83 7.82
CA PRO A 128 -3.84 25.52 7.64
C PRO A 128 -2.74 25.00 8.57
N GLU A 129 -1.55 24.76 8.02
CA GLU A 129 -0.37 24.27 8.76
C GLU A 129 -0.57 22.93 9.49
N THR A 130 -1.52 22.10 9.04
CA THR A 130 -1.75 20.77 9.61
C THR A 130 -1.89 19.69 8.53
N TYR A 131 -1.93 18.44 8.97
CA TYR A 131 -2.30 17.28 8.16
C TYR A 131 -3.76 16.87 8.35
N ILE A 132 -4.60 17.73 8.96
CA ILE A 132 -6.01 17.42 9.22
C ILE A 132 -6.81 17.65 7.92
N PRO A 133 -7.38 16.60 7.30
CA PRO A 133 -8.15 16.74 6.08
C PRO A 133 -9.45 17.50 6.34
N LEU A 134 -9.81 18.41 5.43
CA LEU A 134 -11.05 19.19 5.46
C LEU A 134 -12.03 18.74 4.37
N ALA A 135 -11.57 18.63 3.14
CA ALA A 135 -12.40 18.32 1.99
C ALA A 135 -11.57 17.76 0.84
N VAL A 136 -12.26 17.06 -0.06
CA VAL A 136 -11.74 16.67 -1.38
C VAL A 136 -12.54 17.45 -2.41
N LEU A 137 -11.87 18.05 -3.39
CA LEU A 137 -12.54 18.66 -4.54
C LEU A 137 -12.26 17.84 -5.79
N GLU A 138 -13.29 17.38 -6.49
CA GLU A 138 -13.20 16.72 -7.77
C GLU A 138 -13.75 17.63 -8.87
N ASN A 139 -12.90 17.96 -9.85
CA ASN A 139 -13.29 18.79 -10.99
C ASN A 139 -13.97 20.12 -10.60
N GLY A 140 -13.56 20.69 -9.48
CA GLY A 140 -14.10 21.96 -8.95
C GLY A 140 -15.36 21.81 -8.08
N SER A 141 -15.82 20.60 -7.79
CA SER A 141 -16.93 20.31 -6.87
C SER A 141 -16.44 19.57 -5.63
N ILE A 142 -17.03 19.81 -4.47
CA ILE A 142 -16.77 19.07 -3.23
C ILE A 142 -17.60 17.78 -3.22
#